data_AF-A0A2K3PS77-F1
#
_entry.id   AF-A0A2K3PS77-F1
#
_cell.length_a   1.000
_cell.length_b   1.000
_cell.length_c   1.000
_cell.angle_alpha   90.00
_cell.angle_beta   90.00
_cell.angle_gamma   90.00
#
_symmetry.space_group_name_H-M   'P 1'
#
loop_
_entity.id
_entity.type
_entity.pdbx_description
1 polymer ?
#
loop_
_entity_poly.entity_id
_entity_poly.type
_entity_poly.pdbx_seq_one_letter_code
_entity_poly.pdbx_strand_id
1 'polypeptide(L)'
;MRLYDLGARRVIVTGTGPIGCVPAELAQRNTNGGCSAELQNAASLFNPQLIQIIQELNNEIGSNVFMGANTRQSALDFVQNPQAYGFVTSQIACCGQGPYNGLGLCTPLSNLCPNRDVYAFWDAFHPTERANRIIVQQILTGTTEYMYPMNLSTALTLDSNNI
;
A
#
# COMPACT_ATOMS: atom_id res chain seq x y z
N MET A 1 -11.24 18.55 9.30
CA MET A 1 -12.26 19.20 8.44
C MET A 1 -11.76 20.01 7.26
N ARG A 2 -10.54 20.56 7.25
CA ARG A 2 -10.10 21.49 6.18
C ARG A 2 -10.39 21.07 4.72
N LEU A 3 -10.11 19.82 4.32
CA LEU A 3 -10.38 19.37 2.94
C LEU A 3 -11.88 19.41 2.60
N TYR A 4 -12.73 19.00 3.53
CA TYR A 4 -14.18 19.05 3.36
C TYR A 4 -14.70 20.50 3.35
N ASP A 5 -14.15 21.37 4.20
CA ASP A 5 -14.48 22.80 4.24
C ASP A 5 -14.10 23.50 2.92
N LEU A 6 -13.07 22.99 2.23
CA LEU A 6 -12.67 23.42 0.89
C LEU A 6 -13.51 22.78 -0.24
N GLY A 7 -14.50 21.95 0.08
CA GLY A 7 -15.42 21.36 -0.88
C GLY A 7 -15.13 19.91 -1.27
N ALA A 8 -14.13 19.24 -0.69
CA ALA A 8 -13.92 17.82 -0.97
C ALA A 8 -15.11 16.97 -0.49
N ARG A 9 -15.61 16.10 -1.37
CA ARG A 9 -16.71 15.16 -1.07
C ARG A 9 -16.33 13.69 -1.26
N ARG A 10 -15.18 13.42 -1.89
CA ARG A 10 -14.60 12.09 -2.02
C ARG A 10 -13.11 12.19 -1.75
N VAL A 11 -12.66 11.55 -0.69
CA VAL A 11 -11.25 11.56 -0.28
C VAL A 11 -10.85 10.13 0.07
N ILE A 12 -9.91 9.57 -0.69
CA ILE A 12 -9.29 8.30 -0.35
C ILE A 12 -8.10 8.61 0.57
N VAL A 13 -8.10 7.99 1.74
CA VAL A 13 -7.04 8.08 2.74
C VAL A 13 -6.35 6.73 2.80
N THR A 14 -5.11 6.68 2.34
CA THR A 14 -4.33 5.45 2.32
C THR A 14 -3.75 5.15 3.69
N GLY A 15 -3.86 3.89 4.13
CA GLY A 15 -3.05 3.37 5.22
C GLY A 15 -1.56 3.35 4.88
N THR A 16 -0.75 2.85 5.81
CA THR A 16 0.65 2.53 5.50
C THR A 16 0.72 1.24 4.67
N GLY A 17 1.80 1.03 3.93
CA GLY A 17 2.16 -0.31 3.46
C GLY A 17 2.68 -1.21 4.59
N PRO A 18 3.13 -2.44 4.27
CA PRO A 18 3.92 -3.28 5.17
C PRO A 18 5.36 -2.75 5.28
N ILE A 19 5.51 -1.60 5.95
CA ILE A 19 6.77 -0.85 6.00
C ILE A 19 7.97 -1.66 6.51
N GLY A 20 7.76 -2.68 7.36
CA GLY A 20 8.86 -3.53 7.81
C GLY A 20 9.33 -4.57 6.78
N CYS A 21 8.62 -4.73 5.67
CA CYS A 21 8.88 -5.73 4.65
C CYS A 21 9.53 -5.16 3.37
N VAL A 22 9.76 -3.85 3.30
CA VAL A 22 10.40 -3.24 2.12
C VAL A 22 11.88 -3.64 2.04
N PRO A 23 12.49 -3.68 0.84
CA PRO A 23 13.87 -4.12 0.67
C PRO A 23 14.89 -3.37 1.55
N ALA A 24 14.69 -2.07 1.81
CA ALA A 24 15.55 -1.29 2.70
C ALA A 24 15.59 -1.83 4.13
N GLU A 25 14.42 -2.21 4.67
CA GLU A 25 14.31 -2.72 6.04
C GLU A 25 14.78 -4.17 6.11
N LEU A 26 14.60 -4.93 5.04
CA LEU A 26 15.24 -6.25 4.91
C LEU A 26 16.77 -6.15 4.86
N ALA A 27 17.33 -5.10 4.27
CA ALA A 27 18.77 -4.89 4.23
C ALA A 27 19.36 -4.42 5.57
N GLN A 28 18.61 -3.63 6.34
CA GLN A 28 19.13 -2.94 7.53
C GLN A 28 18.71 -3.57 8.86
N ARG A 29 17.52 -4.17 8.93
CA ARG A 29 16.90 -4.62 10.20
C ARG A 29 16.63 -6.12 10.25
N ASN A 30 16.93 -6.84 9.19
CA ASN A 30 16.65 -8.26 9.12
C ASN A 30 17.59 -9.07 10.01
N THR A 31 17.08 -9.53 11.16
CA THR A 31 17.82 -10.39 12.08
C THR A 31 17.55 -11.89 11.88
N ASN A 32 16.40 -12.26 11.27
CA ASN A 32 15.89 -13.64 11.21
C ASN A 32 15.36 -14.08 9.82
N GLY A 33 15.78 -13.42 8.74
CA GLY A 33 15.31 -13.67 7.38
C GLY A 33 13.93 -13.07 7.03
N GLY A 34 13.39 -12.14 7.83
CA GLY A 34 12.01 -11.65 7.68
C GLY A 34 11.84 -10.14 7.89
N CYS A 35 10.57 -9.69 7.80
CA CYS A 35 10.21 -8.29 7.99
C CYS A 35 10.54 -7.79 9.40
N SER A 36 10.84 -6.49 9.54
CA SER A 36 11.04 -5.84 10.84
C SER A 36 9.75 -5.89 11.68
N ALA A 37 9.77 -6.63 12.79
CA ALA A 37 8.63 -6.75 13.70
C ALA A 37 8.21 -5.40 14.32
N GLU A 38 9.18 -4.56 14.65
CA GLU A 38 8.96 -3.22 15.20
C GLU A 38 8.15 -2.34 14.24
N LEU A 39 8.58 -2.25 12.97
CA LEU A 39 7.89 -1.45 11.95
C LEU A 39 6.54 -2.06 11.56
N GLN A 40 6.45 -3.39 11.54
CA GLN A 40 5.17 -4.07 11.33
C GLN A 40 4.19 -3.79 12.46
N ASN A 41 4.66 -3.67 13.71
CA ASN A 41 3.85 -3.30 14.87
C ASN A 41 3.37 -1.84 14.81
N ALA A 42 4.26 -0.91 14.42
CA ALA A 42 3.89 0.49 14.24
C ALA A 42 2.73 0.64 13.23
N ALA A 43 2.82 -0.06 12.10
CA ALA A 43 1.76 -0.07 11.10
C ALA A 43 0.48 -0.80 11.57
N SER A 44 0.55 -1.83 12.42
CA SER A 44 -0.65 -2.46 12.99
C SER A 44 -1.35 -1.59 14.04
N LEU A 45 -0.65 -0.64 14.65
CA LEU A 45 -1.26 0.36 15.54
C LEU A 45 -1.89 1.50 14.74
N PHE A 46 -1.20 2.01 13.72
CA PHE A 46 -1.65 3.15 12.94
C PHE A 46 -2.89 2.86 12.09
N ASN A 47 -2.89 1.75 11.32
CA ASN A 47 -3.92 1.51 10.31
C ASN A 47 -5.35 1.36 10.89
N PRO A 48 -5.56 0.64 12.02
CA PRO A 48 -6.89 0.58 12.64
C PRO A 48 -7.37 1.93 13.15
N GLN A 49 -6.48 2.74 13.74
CA GLN A 49 -6.81 4.08 14.23
C GLN A 49 -7.16 5.03 13.09
N LEU A 50 -6.51 4.89 11.94
CA LEU A 50 -6.87 5.63 10.72
C LEU A 50 -8.32 5.37 10.33
N ILE A 51 -8.74 4.10 10.31
CA ILE A 51 -10.12 3.72 9.98
C ILE A 51 -11.10 4.25 11.03
N GLN A 52 -10.74 4.19 12.32
CA GLN A 52 -11.56 4.75 13.38
C GLN A 52 -11.79 6.26 13.18
N ILE A 53 -10.73 7.03 12.89
CA ILE A 53 -10.84 8.47 12.63
C ILE A 53 -11.70 8.74 11.39
N ILE A 54 -11.55 7.94 10.32
CA ILE A 54 -12.40 8.07 9.13
C ILE A 54 -13.88 7.85 9.48
N GLN A 55 -14.18 6.85 10.30
CA GLN A 55 -15.54 6.59 10.78
C GLN A 55 -16.09 7.75 11.62
N GLU A 56 -15.31 8.25 12.58
CA GLU A 56 -15.68 9.39 13.42
C GLU A 56 -15.96 10.65 12.58
N LEU A 57 -15.09 10.97 11.62
CA LEU A 57 -15.28 12.11 10.72
C LEU A 57 -16.51 11.98 9.84
N ASN A 58 -16.74 10.80 9.24
CA ASN A 58 -17.94 10.59 8.41
C ASN A 58 -19.23 10.64 9.24
N ASN A 59 -19.20 10.18 10.50
CA ASN A 59 -20.32 10.31 11.43
C ASN A 59 -20.61 11.76 11.78
N GLU A 60 -19.57 12.56 12.06
CA GLU A 60 -19.71 14.01 12.32
C GLU A 60 -20.31 14.75 11.11
N ILE A 61 -19.90 14.37 9.90
CA ILE A 61 -20.40 14.96 8.65
C ILE A 61 -21.81 14.47 8.30
N GLY A 62 -22.20 13.27 8.73
CA GLY A 62 -23.43 12.60 8.33
C GLY A 62 -23.38 12.03 6.90
N SER A 63 -22.19 11.87 6.30
CA SER A 63 -22.03 11.24 4.99
C SER A 63 -20.65 10.62 4.80
N ASN A 64 -20.54 9.62 3.92
CA ASN A 64 -19.29 8.93 3.60
C ASN A 64 -18.42 9.78 2.65
N VAL A 65 -17.70 10.77 3.18
CA VAL A 65 -16.76 11.62 2.42
C VAL A 65 -15.39 10.96 2.30
N PHE A 66 -14.91 10.44 3.43
CA PHE A 66 -13.59 9.83 3.55
C PHE A 66 -13.70 8.32 3.40
N MET A 67 -12.83 7.74 2.59
CA MET A 67 -12.73 6.31 2.37
C MET A 67 -11.32 5.85 2.72
N GLY A 68 -11.20 4.78 3.50
CA GLY A 68 -9.91 4.20 3.86
C GLY A 68 -9.44 3.20 2.81
N ALA A 69 -8.19 3.29 2.35
CA ALA A 69 -7.56 2.25 1.54
C ALA A 69 -6.56 1.46 2.40
N ASN A 70 -6.83 0.16 2.58
CA ASN A 70 -5.97 -0.76 3.31
C ASN A 70 -4.81 -1.25 2.43
N THR A 71 -3.92 -0.32 2.09
CA THR A 71 -2.72 -0.59 1.29
C THR A 71 -1.77 -1.57 1.99
N ARG A 72 -1.86 -1.73 3.31
CA ARG A 72 -1.12 -2.76 4.05
C ARG A 72 -1.54 -4.14 3.60
N GLN A 73 -2.84 -4.45 3.61
CA GLN A 73 -3.32 -5.77 3.20
C GLN A 73 -3.05 -6.01 1.71
N SER A 74 -3.40 -5.05 0.84
CA SER A 74 -3.17 -5.18 -0.61
C SER A 74 -1.70 -5.49 -0.95
N ALA A 75 -0.76 -4.91 -0.22
CA ALA A 75 0.66 -5.18 -0.43
C ALA A 75 1.14 -6.46 0.29
N LEU A 76 0.61 -6.78 1.46
CA LEU A 76 0.97 -8.01 2.17
C LEU A 76 0.64 -9.26 1.38
N ASP A 77 -0.43 -9.29 0.60
CA ASP A 77 -0.81 -10.48 -0.16
C ASP A 77 0.29 -10.89 -1.15
N PHE A 78 0.80 -9.94 -1.93
CA PHE A 78 1.90 -10.21 -2.86
C PHE A 78 3.28 -10.25 -2.19
N VAL A 79 3.42 -9.67 -0.99
CA VAL A 79 4.66 -9.81 -0.21
C VAL A 79 4.78 -11.23 0.35
N GLN A 80 3.70 -11.80 0.88
CA GLN A 80 3.66 -13.13 1.48
C GLN A 80 3.58 -14.24 0.44
N ASN A 81 2.92 -14.00 -0.69
CA ASN A 81 2.77 -14.99 -1.76
C ASN A 81 3.09 -14.41 -3.14
N PRO A 82 4.34 -13.97 -3.41
CA PRO A 82 4.69 -13.27 -4.65
C PRO A 82 4.37 -14.06 -5.91
N GLN A 83 4.54 -15.38 -5.88
CA GLN A 83 4.30 -16.25 -7.03
C GLN A 83 2.82 -16.30 -7.44
N ALA A 84 1.89 -16.25 -6.48
CA ALA A 84 0.45 -16.18 -6.78
C ALA A 84 0.08 -14.88 -7.53
N TYR A 85 0.87 -13.83 -7.35
CA TYR A 85 0.74 -12.55 -8.05
C TYR A 85 1.66 -12.44 -9.28
N GLY A 86 2.39 -13.52 -9.59
CA GLY A 86 3.32 -13.66 -10.71
C GLY A 86 4.60 -12.83 -10.57
N PHE A 87 4.99 -12.51 -9.34
CA PHE A 87 6.31 -11.97 -9.01
C PHE A 87 7.28 -13.11 -8.70
N VAL A 88 8.52 -13.02 -9.20
CA VAL A 88 9.59 -13.95 -8.84
C VAL A 88 10.12 -13.68 -7.43
N THR A 89 9.99 -12.44 -6.94
CA THR A 89 10.38 -12.05 -5.58
C THR A 89 9.63 -10.82 -5.11
N SER A 90 9.38 -10.77 -3.79
CA SER A 90 8.91 -9.61 -3.04
C SER A 90 9.96 -9.04 -2.09
N GLN A 91 11.15 -9.66 -2.01
CA GLN A 91 12.17 -9.26 -1.04
C GLN A 91 13.30 -8.45 -1.66
N ILE A 92 13.61 -8.72 -2.93
CA ILE A 92 14.73 -8.08 -3.64
C ILE A 92 14.16 -6.97 -4.53
N ALA A 93 14.70 -5.76 -4.46
CA ALA A 93 14.33 -4.67 -5.35
C ALA A 93 14.88 -4.87 -6.77
N CYS A 94 14.16 -4.38 -7.78
CA CYS A 94 14.64 -4.43 -9.16
C CYS A 94 15.90 -3.55 -9.36
N CYS A 95 15.92 -2.35 -8.78
CA CYS A 95 17.01 -1.40 -8.89
C CYS A 95 17.57 -1.06 -7.51
N GLY A 96 18.85 -1.34 -7.27
CA GLY A 96 19.50 -0.96 -6.01
C GLY A 96 20.86 -1.58 -5.79
N GLN A 97 21.34 -1.52 -4.55
CA GLN A 97 22.68 -1.96 -4.18
C GLN A 97 22.64 -2.76 -2.87
N GLY A 98 23.68 -3.56 -2.63
CA GLY A 98 23.83 -4.32 -1.39
C GLY A 98 22.78 -5.42 -1.19
N PRO A 99 22.63 -5.93 0.06
CA PRO A 99 21.63 -6.93 0.39
C PRO A 99 20.23 -6.51 -0.06
N TYR A 100 19.49 -7.44 -0.66
CA TYR A 100 18.12 -7.21 -1.16
C TYR A 100 17.97 -6.09 -2.21
N ASN A 101 19.08 -5.57 -2.78
CA ASN A 101 19.09 -4.30 -3.50
C ASN A 101 18.45 -3.16 -2.69
N GLY A 102 18.50 -3.23 -1.36
CA GLY A 102 17.81 -2.33 -0.44
C GLY A 102 18.63 -1.12 0.01
N LEU A 103 19.87 -0.95 -0.47
CA LEU A 103 20.73 0.15 -0.05
C LEU A 103 20.91 1.19 -1.16
N GLY A 104 20.95 2.47 -0.74
CA GLY A 104 21.20 3.60 -1.63
C GLY A 104 20.05 3.94 -2.57
N LEU A 105 20.28 4.93 -3.43
CA LEU A 105 19.33 5.32 -4.47
C LEU A 105 19.50 4.42 -5.71
N CYS A 106 18.43 4.31 -6.50
CA CYS A 106 18.50 3.75 -7.85
C CYS A 106 19.26 4.73 -8.76
N THR A 107 20.47 4.36 -9.18
CA THR A 107 21.37 5.17 -10.01
C THR A 107 21.93 4.33 -11.16
N PRO A 108 22.61 4.90 -12.16
CA PRO A 108 23.27 4.12 -13.21
C PRO A 108 24.33 3.12 -12.72
N LEU A 109 24.81 3.24 -11.47
CA LEU A 109 25.76 2.30 -10.85
C LEU A 109 25.06 1.17 -10.08
N SER A 110 23.73 1.20 -9.96
CA SER A 110 22.96 0.19 -9.23
C SER A 110 22.84 -1.10 -10.04
N ASN A 111 22.64 -2.21 -9.33
CA ASN A 111 22.16 -3.43 -9.96
C ASN A 111 20.75 -3.17 -10.49
N LEU A 112 20.47 -3.61 -11.72
CA LEU A 112 19.17 -3.51 -12.35
C LEU A 112 18.68 -4.89 -12.78
N CYS A 113 17.44 -5.23 -12.42
CA CYS A 113 16.82 -6.48 -12.83
C CYS A 113 16.50 -6.47 -14.33
N PRO A 114 16.57 -7.62 -15.03
CA PRO A 114 16.32 -7.68 -16.47
C PRO A 114 14.85 -7.48 -16.84
N ASN A 115 13.92 -7.72 -15.91
CA ASN A 115 12.49 -7.56 -16.13
C ASN A 115 11.80 -7.06 -14.85
N ARG A 116 11.44 -5.77 -14.82
CA ARG A 116 10.75 -5.15 -13.67
C ARG A 116 9.33 -5.67 -13.47
N ASP A 117 8.70 -6.25 -14.49
CA ASP A 117 7.33 -6.74 -14.39
C ASP A 117 7.23 -7.99 -13.54
N VAL A 118 8.34 -8.66 -13.20
CA VAL A 118 8.31 -9.83 -12.30
C VAL A 118 8.81 -9.51 -10.89
N TYR A 119 9.07 -8.25 -10.55
CA TYR A 119 9.51 -7.82 -9.22
C TYR A 119 8.39 -7.04 -8.52
N ALA A 120 8.18 -7.28 -7.22
CA ALA A 120 7.20 -6.51 -6.46
C ALA A 120 7.70 -5.07 -6.18
N PHE A 121 9.01 -4.90 -5.97
CA PHE A 121 9.63 -3.61 -5.63
C PHE A 121 10.53 -3.09 -6.75
N TRP A 122 10.37 -1.81 -7.08
CA TRP A 122 11.23 -1.09 -8.01
C TRP A 122 12.56 -0.75 -7.35
N ASP A 123 12.52 -0.11 -6.19
CA ASP A 123 13.69 0.29 -5.42
C ASP A 123 13.58 -0.15 -3.96
N ALA A 124 14.40 0.41 -3.09
CA ALA A 124 14.49 0.07 -1.68
C ALA A 124 13.16 0.22 -0.90
N PHE A 125 12.20 1.01 -1.40
CA PHE A 125 10.93 1.29 -0.71
C PHE A 125 9.70 1.13 -1.61
N HIS A 126 9.81 1.46 -2.90
CA HIS A 126 8.66 1.68 -3.75
C HIS A 126 8.27 0.43 -4.56
N PRO A 127 6.96 0.10 -4.65
CA PRO A 127 6.48 -0.98 -5.50
C PRO A 127 6.70 -0.68 -6.98
N THR A 128 6.83 -1.74 -7.80
CA THR A 128 6.84 -1.60 -9.27
C THR A 128 5.49 -1.12 -9.81
N GLU A 129 5.46 -0.69 -11.07
CA GLU A 129 4.21 -0.36 -11.77
C GLU A 129 3.20 -1.52 -11.70
N ARG A 130 3.65 -2.78 -11.88
CA ARG A 130 2.77 -3.95 -11.77
C ARG A 130 2.20 -4.14 -10.36
N ALA A 131 3.03 -3.98 -9.33
CA ALA A 131 2.54 -4.05 -7.94
C ALA A 131 1.54 -2.92 -7.65
N ASN A 132 1.78 -1.71 -8.15
CA ASN A 132 0.82 -0.61 -8.03
C ASN A 132 -0.51 -0.90 -8.74
N ARG A 133 -0.51 -1.54 -9.92
CA ARG A 133 -1.74 -1.97 -10.60
C ARG A 133 -2.59 -2.90 -9.73
N ILE A 134 -1.95 -3.85 -9.03
CA ILE A 134 -2.65 -4.77 -8.11
C ILE A 134 -3.27 -3.99 -6.94
N ILE A 135 -2.53 -3.05 -6.35
CA ILE A 135 -3.05 -2.21 -5.25
C ILE A 135 -4.25 -1.38 -5.73
N VAL A 136 -4.13 -0.72 -6.88
CA VAL A 136 -5.20 0.09 -7.46
C VAL A 136 -6.42 -0.76 -7.83
N GLN A 137 -6.23 -1.99 -8.30
CA GLN A 137 -7.33 -2.91 -8.55
C GLN A 137 -8.12 -3.20 -7.28
N GLN A 138 -7.46 -3.37 -6.13
CA GLN A 138 -8.16 -3.54 -4.85
C GLN A 138 -8.88 -2.27 -4.40
N ILE A 139 -8.32 -1.08 -4.66
CA ILE A 139 -9.01 0.20 -4.39
C ILE A 139 -10.28 0.32 -5.24
N LEU A 140 -10.22 -0.09 -6.50
CA LEU A 140 -11.31 0.04 -7.45
C LEU A 140 -12.43 -0.96 -7.18
N THR A 141 -12.11 -2.23 -6.99
CA THR A 141 -13.09 -3.33 -7.02
C THR A 141 -12.95 -4.32 -5.88
N GLY A 142 -12.00 -4.11 -4.95
CA GLY A 142 -11.78 -4.98 -3.81
C GLY A 142 -12.97 -5.04 -2.85
N THR A 143 -12.93 -6.01 -1.95
CA THR A 143 -13.89 -6.12 -0.85
C THR A 143 -13.62 -5.06 0.23
N THR A 144 -14.45 -5.05 1.28
CA THR A 144 -14.25 -4.16 2.43
C THR A 144 -13.02 -4.47 3.28
N GLU A 145 -12.32 -5.56 2.98
CA GLU A 145 -11.00 -5.87 3.54
C GLU A 145 -9.93 -4.89 3.03
N TYR A 146 -10.04 -4.46 1.77
CA TYR A 146 -9.08 -3.57 1.11
C TYR A 146 -9.51 -2.10 1.13
N MET A 147 -10.81 -1.84 1.27
CA MET A 147 -11.39 -0.51 1.22
C MET A 147 -12.47 -0.33 2.29
N TYR A 148 -12.54 0.84 2.91
CA TYR A 148 -13.59 1.17 3.89
C TYR A 148 -14.32 2.45 3.49
N PRO A 149 -15.66 2.52 3.60
CA PRO A 149 -16.59 1.42 3.91
C PRO A 149 -16.95 0.58 2.65
N MET A 150 -16.50 1.00 1.47
CA MET A 150 -16.76 0.36 0.18
C MET A 150 -15.63 0.68 -0.80
N ASN A 151 -15.51 -0.08 -1.89
CA ASN A 151 -14.55 0.23 -2.95
C ASN A 151 -14.96 1.45 -3.78
N LEU A 152 -14.00 2.00 -4.53
CA LEU A 152 -14.20 3.21 -5.31
C LEU A 152 -15.27 3.04 -6.40
N SER A 153 -15.38 1.88 -7.05
CA SER A 153 -16.40 1.65 -8.08
C SER A 153 -17.82 1.68 -7.52
N THR A 154 -18.02 1.12 -6.32
CA THR A 154 -19.30 1.22 -5.60
C THR A 154 -19.61 2.67 -5.24
N ALA A 155 -18.63 3.40 -4.69
CA ALA A 155 -18.83 4.81 -4.33
C ALA A 155 -19.23 5.67 -5.55
N LEU A 156 -18.55 5.49 -6.68
CA LEU A 156 -18.87 6.22 -7.92
C LEU A 156 -20.26 5.87 -8.46
N THR A 157 -20.68 4.61 -8.38
CA THR A 157 -22.03 4.19 -8.78
C THR A 157 -23.11 4.81 -7.89
N LEU A 158 -22.87 4.89 -6.58
CA LEU A 158 -23.82 5.54 -5.66
C LEU A 158 -23.94 7.04 -5.95
N ASP A 159 -22.85 7.71 -6.32
CA ASP A 159 -22.87 9.12 -6.70
C ASP A 159 -23.70 9.38 -7.95
N SER A 160 -23.55 8.54 -8.99
CA SER A 160 -24.33 8.68 -10.22
C SER A 160 -25.83 8.48 -10.03
N ASN A 161 -26.24 7.74 -8.99
CA ASN A 161 -27.65 7.47 -8.69
C ASN A 161 -28.30 8.54 -7.81
N ASN A 162 -27.53 9.49 -7.27
CA ASN A 162 -28.00 10.59 -6.43
C ASN A 162 -28.10 11.93 -7.20
N ILE A 163 -28.03 11.88 -8.53
CA ILE A 163 -28.20 13.02 -9.46
C ILE A 163 -29.60 12.96 -10.05
#